data_AF-A0A0U3S8T3-F1
#
_entry.id   AF-A0A0U3S8T3-F1
#
_cell.length_a   1.000
_cell.length_b   1.000
_cell.length_c   1.000
_cell.angle_alpha   90.00
_cell.angle_beta   90.00
_cell.angle_gamma   90.00
#
_symmetry.space_group_name_H-M   'P 1'
#
loop_
_entity.id
_entity.type
_entity.pdbx_description
1 polymer ?
#
loop_
_entity_poly.entity_id
_entity_poly.type
_entity_poly.pdbx_seq_one_letter_code
_entity_poly.pdbx_strand_id
1 'polypeptide(L)'
;MESKKYGFFGIGAKYPSLVSLAVEILKAKAKEACITRSNFRPFIRENQKTGELELIIPVASLSKLEKCVLEAVGFPKRPVRVGDTMIIAIVVGSFELGQIDQELMQMLRTLYYTLTC
;
A
#
# COMPACT_ATOMS: atom_id res chain seq x y z
N MET A 1 12.79 -18.02 -13.15
CA MET A 1 11.34 -17.96 -12.85
C MET A 1 10.88 -16.56 -13.16
N GLU A 2 10.17 -16.40 -14.28
CA GLU A 2 9.65 -15.11 -14.74
C GLU A 2 8.56 -14.62 -13.80
N SER A 3 8.86 -13.58 -13.04
CA SER A 3 7.86 -12.79 -12.34
C SER A 3 7.02 -12.09 -13.40
N LYS A 4 5.84 -12.64 -13.70
CA LYS A 4 4.80 -12.00 -14.50
C LYS A 4 4.57 -10.58 -13.98
N LYS A 5 5.19 -9.59 -14.63
CA LYS A 5 4.80 -8.17 -14.58
C LYS A 5 3.41 -8.06 -15.20
N TYR A 6 2.37 -8.49 -14.50
CA TYR A 6 1.02 -8.03 -14.80
C TYR A 6 1.01 -6.56 -14.41
N GLY A 7 1.22 -5.74 -15.43
CA GLY A 7 1.33 -4.30 -15.27
C GLY A 7 0.11 -3.76 -14.53
N PHE A 8 0.40 -2.89 -13.59
CA PHE A 8 -0.44 -1.80 -13.08
C PHE A 8 -1.44 -1.20 -14.09
N PHE A 9 -1.19 -1.37 -15.39
CA PHE A 9 -1.79 -0.62 -16.48
C PHE A 9 -2.98 -1.29 -17.19
N GLY A 10 -3.29 -2.58 -16.94
CA GLY A 10 -4.35 -3.27 -17.70
C GLY A 10 -5.76 -2.72 -17.46
N ILE A 11 -6.16 -2.61 -16.19
CA ILE A 11 -7.47 -2.09 -15.79
C ILE A 11 -7.44 -0.55 -15.68
N GLY A 12 -6.30 0.02 -15.26
CA GLY A 12 -6.12 1.47 -15.18
C GLY A 12 -6.23 2.17 -16.54
N ALA A 13 -5.80 1.53 -17.63
CA ALA A 13 -5.99 2.06 -18.99
C ALA A 13 -7.45 2.05 -19.44
N LYS A 14 -8.28 1.11 -18.96
CA LYS A 14 -9.69 1.00 -19.32
C LYS A 14 -10.58 1.88 -18.44
N TYR A 15 -10.19 2.12 -17.19
CA TYR A 15 -10.93 2.92 -16.22
C TYR A 15 -9.98 3.84 -15.44
N PRO A 16 -9.57 4.98 -16.03
CA PRO A 16 -8.63 5.90 -15.39
C PRO A 16 -9.11 6.44 -14.03
N SER A 17 -10.43 6.59 -13.87
CA SER A 17 -11.04 7.03 -12.61
C SER A 17 -10.81 6.05 -11.45
N LEU A 18 -10.60 4.76 -11.71
CA LEU A 18 -10.25 3.80 -10.66
C LEU A 18 -8.82 4.02 -10.16
N VAL A 19 -7.91 4.47 -11.02
CA VAL A 19 -6.53 4.81 -10.63
C VAL A 19 -6.55 6.02 -9.72
N SER A 20 -7.29 7.08 -10.08
CA SER A 20 -7.45 8.26 -9.23
C SER A 20 -8.04 7.91 -7.87
N LEU A 21 -9.11 7.09 -7.85
CA LEU A 21 -9.72 6.64 -6.60
C LEU A 21 -8.76 5.78 -5.76
N ALA A 22 -7.96 4.91 -6.39
CA ALA A 22 -6.96 4.13 -5.68
C ALA A 22 -5.90 5.03 -5.03
N VAL A 23 -5.43 6.08 -5.71
CA VAL A 23 -4.49 7.06 -5.15
C VAL A 23 -5.10 7.75 -3.93
N GLU A 24 -6.35 8.20 -4.02
CA GLU A 24 -7.04 8.83 -2.89
C GLU A 24 -7.15 7.89 -1.68
N ILE A 25 -7.52 6.62 -1.91
CA ILE A 25 -7.56 5.58 -0.87
C ILE A 25 -6.18 5.41 -0.25
N LEU A 26 -5.12 5.29 -1.05
CA LEU A 26 -3.76 5.12 -0.54
C LEU A 26 -3.29 6.34 0.25
N LYS A 27 -3.60 7.57 -0.19
CA LYS A 27 -3.31 8.80 0.56
C LYS A 27 -4.05 8.81 1.90
N ALA A 28 -5.32 8.42 1.93
CA ALA A 28 -6.09 8.31 3.17
C ALA A 28 -5.49 7.27 4.13
N LYS A 29 -5.14 6.08 3.62
CA LYS A 29 -4.52 5.02 4.45
C LYS A 29 -3.10 5.34 4.90
N ALA A 30 -2.34 6.09 4.11
CA ALA A 30 -1.05 6.61 4.54
C ALA A 30 -1.21 7.58 5.71
N LYS A 31 -2.20 8.48 5.68
CA LYS A 31 -2.49 9.42 6.80
C LYS A 31 -2.95 8.70 8.07
N GLU A 32 -3.65 7.58 7.94
CA GLU A 32 -4.03 6.71 9.07
C GLU A 32 -2.87 5.87 9.61
N ALA A 33 -1.75 5.79 8.87
CA ALA A 33 -0.68 4.86 9.18
C ALA A 33 0.15 5.30 10.39
N CYS A 34 0.48 4.32 11.24
CA CYS A 34 1.44 4.51 12.32
C CYS A 34 2.77 3.80 12.01
N ILE A 35 3.83 4.12 12.75
CA ILE A 35 5.08 3.34 12.69
C ILE A 35 4.93 2.05 13.49
N THR A 36 4.18 2.09 14.59
CA THR A 36 3.85 0.91 15.36
C THR A 36 3.04 -0.08 14.53
N ARG A 37 3.55 -1.30 14.39
CA ARG A 37 2.93 -2.36 13.59
C ARG A 37 1.60 -2.77 14.22
N SER A 38 0.56 -2.87 13.40
CA SER A 38 -0.78 -3.22 13.86
C SER A 38 -1.42 -4.26 12.95
N ASN A 39 -2.24 -5.13 13.54
CA ASN A 39 -3.06 -6.10 12.80
C ASN A 39 -4.32 -5.45 12.18
N PHE A 40 -4.69 -4.26 12.66
CA PHE A 40 -5.97 -3.63 12.35
C PHE A 40 -5.85 -2.23 11.75
N ARG A 41 -4.69 -1.60 11.87
CA ARG A 41 -4.43 -0.26 11.33
C ARG A 41 -3.32 -0.32 10.28
N PRO A 42 -3.37 0.56 9.26
CA PRO A 42 -2.26 0.73 8.35
C PRO A 42 -0.97 1.07 9.11
N PHE A 43 0.17 0.63 8.60
CA PHE A 43 1.46 0.99 9.17
C PHE A 43 2.56 1.03 8.11
N ILE A 44 3.60 1.79 8.39
CA ILE A 44 4.76 1.94 7.51
C ILE A 44 5.89 1.07 8.06
N ARG A 45 6.58 0.35 7.17
CA ARG A 45 7.80 -0.36 7.53
C ARG A 45 8.84 -0.25 6.44
N GLU A 46 10.10 -0.43 6.82
CA GLU A 46 11.16 -0.68 5.86
C GLU A 46 11.24 -2.18 5.52
N ASN A 47 11.32 -2.48 4.23
CA ASN A 47 11.60 -3.82 3.75
C ASN A 47 13.09 -4.12 3.94
N GLN A 48 13.42 -5.05 4.84
CA GLN A 48 14.81 -5.38 5.18
C GLN A 48 15.65 -5.92 4.01
N LYS A 49 15.02 -6.44 2.95
CA LYS A 49 15.74 -6.96 1.78
C LYS A 49 16.08 -5.87 0.77
N THR A 50 15.21 -4.88 0.61
CA THR A 50 15.34 -3.85 -0.43
C THR A 50 15.69 -2.47 0.11
N GLY A 51 15.54 -2.24 1.41
CA GLY A 51 15.66 -0.92 2.03
C GLY A 51 14.51 0.04 1.67
N GLU A 52 13.50 -0.43 0.95
CA GLU A 52 12.38 0.42 0.53
C GLU A 52 11.31 0.53 1.62
N LEU A 53 10.70 1.71 1.73
CA LEU A 53 9.52 1.89 2.57
C LEU A 53 8.31 1.22 1.93
N GLU A 54 7.57 0.47 2.73
CA GLU A 54 6.33 -0.19 2.38
C GLU A 54 5.20 0.35 3.26
N LEU A 55 4.08 0.71 2.62
CA LEU A 55 2.80 0.90 3.29
C LEU A 55 2.09 -0.45 3.40
N ILE A 56 1.82 -0.89 4.62
CA ILE A 56 1.07 -2.12 4.92
C ILE A 56 -0.35 -1.73 5.31
N ILE A 57 -1.33 -2.22 4.57
CA ILE A 57 -2.75 -1.94 4.79
C ILE A 57 -3.46 -3.26 5.10
N PRO A 58 -3.74 -3.57 6.38
CA PRO A 58 -4.50 -4.76 6.73
C PRO A 58 -5.85 -4.80 5.99
N VAL A 59 -6.24 -5.95 5.45
CA VAL A 59 -7.54 -6.07 4.76
C VAL A 59 -8.71 -5.81 5.72
N ALA A 60 -8.51 -5.99 7.02
CA ALA A 60 -9.47 -5.64 8.05
C ALA A 60 -9.72 -4.12 8.17
N SER A 61 -8.75 -3.27 7.76
CA SER A 61 -8.87 -1.80 7.82
C SER A 61 -9.50 -1.17 6.57
N LEU A 62 -9.95 -2.01 5.63
CA LEU A 62 -10.54 -1.60 4.36
C LEU A 62 -12.03 -1.97 4.34
N SER A 63 -12.84 -1.07 3.80
CA SER A 63 -14.20 -1.31 3.35
C SER A 63 -14.21 -2.26 2.15
N LYS A 64 -15.41 -2.77 1.81
CA LYS A 64 -15.58 -3.64 0.62
C LYS A 64 -15.20 -2.91 -0.67
N LEU A 65 -15.54 -1.63 -0.80
CA LEU A 65 -15.22 -0.82 -1.97
C LEU A 65 -13.71 -0.63 -2.12
N GLU A 66 -13.03 -0.23 -1.05
CA GLU A 66 -11.58 0.01 -1.11
C GLU A 66 -10.82 -1.26 -1.49
N LYS A 67 -11.23 -2.44 -0.98
CA LYS A 67 -10.66 -3.74 -1.39
C LYS A 67 -10.78 -3.95 -2.89
N CYS A 68 -11.99 -3.79 -3.43
CA CYS A 68 -12.25 -4.01 -4.84
C CYS A 68 -11.47 -3.04 -5.73
N VAL A 69 -11.38 -1.77 -5.35
CA VAL A 69 -10.63 -0.76 -6.11
C VAL A 69 -9.15 -1.10 -6.13
N LEU A 70 -8.54 -1.35 -4.97
CA LEU A 70 -7.11 -1.64 -4.88
C LEU A 70 -6.73 -2.93 -5.63
N GLU A 71 -7.55 -3.99 -5.52
CA GLU A 71 -7.33 -5.22 -6.27
C GLU A 71 -7.47 -5.01 -7.78
N ALA A 72 -8.46 -4.23 -8.22
CA ALA A 72 -8.69 -3.93 -9.62
C ALA A 72 -7.53 -3.14 -10.25
N VAL A 73 -6.87 -2.25 -9.51
CA VAL A 73 -5.72 -1.49 -10.03
C VAL A 73 -4.38 -2.23 -9.88
N GLY A 74 -4.39 -3.48 -9.43
CA GLY A 74 -3.20 -4.33 -9.41
C GLY A 74 -2.48 -4.41 -8.06
N PHE A 75 -3.14 -4.09 -6.94
CA PHE A 75 -2.61 -4.33 -5.59
C PHE A 75 -3.16 -5.62 -4.98
N PRO A 76 -2.46 -6.76 -5.10
CA PRO A 76 -2.95 -8.02 -4.58
C PRO A 76 -2.85 -8.08 -3.04
N LYS A 77 -3.80 -8.79 -2.44
CA LYS A 77 -3.73 -9.22 -1.04
C LYS A 77 -2.62 -10.25 -0.88
N ARG A 78 -1.78 -10.10 0.15
CA ARG A 78 -0.75 -11.06 0.50
C ARG A 78 -0.62 -11.26 2.02
N PRO A 79 -0.18 -12.45 2.46
CA PRO A 79 0.10 -12.70 3.87
C PRO A 79 1.34 -11.91 4.31
N VAL A 80 1.23 -11.23 5.46
CA VAL A 80 2.29 -10.41 6.05
C VAL A 80 2.47 -10.79 7.51
N ARG A 81 3.71 -11.01 7.94
CA ARG A 81 4.03 -11.25 9.35
C ARG A 81 4.09 -9.93 10.13
N VAL A 82 3.35 -9.88 11.23
CA VAL A 82 3.34 -8.79 12.20
C VAL A 82 3.55 -9.38 13.59
N GLY A 83 4.77 -9.22 14.13
CA GLY A 83 5.20 -9.92 15.35
C GLY A 83 5.12 -11.43 15.16
N ASP A 84 4.31 -12.08 15.99
CA ASP A 84 4.06 -13.53 15.93
C ASP A 84 2.83 -13.93 15.11
N THR A 85 2.09 -12.95 14.59
CA THR A 85 0.84 -13.18 13.84
C THR A 85 1.06 -13.02 12.34
N MET A 86 0.31 -13.78 11.54
CA MET A 86 0.16 -13.56 10.10
C MET A 86 -1.17 -12.87 9.83
N ILE A 87 -1.14 -11.76 9.09
CA ILE A 87 -2.33 -11.04 8.64
C ILE A 87 -2.40 -11.05 7.11
N ILE A 88 -3.59 -10.86 6.55
CA ILE A 88 -3.75 -10.56 5.13
C ILE A 88 -3.76 -9.04 4.96
N ALA A 89 -2.85 -8.53 4.12
CA ALA A 89 -2.70 -7.10 3.87
C ALA A 89 -2.44 -6.82 2.39
N ILE A 90 -2.75 -5.60 1.98
CA ILE A 90 -2.19 -5.00 0.78
C ILE A 90 -0.88 -4.34 1.20
N VAL A 91 0.17 -4.55 0.42
CA VAL A 91 1.50 -3.98 0.70
C VAL A 91 1.92 -3.24 -0.53
N VAL A 92 2.26 -1.97 -0.36
CA VAL A 92 2.61 -1.08 -1.46
C VAL A 92 3.98 -0.48 -1.21
N GLY A 93 4.91 -0.72 -2.13
CA GLY A 93 6.27 -0.21 -2.03
C GLY A 93 6.39 1.24 -2.49
N SER A 94 7.31 2.00 -1.91
CA SER A 94 7.57 3.40 -2.27
C SER A 94 7.90 3.59 -3.76
N PHE A 95 8.55 2.61 -4.39
CA PHE A 95 8.82 2.63 -5.83
C PHE A 95 7.55 2.52 -6.68
N GLU A 96 6.62 1.64 -6.29
CA GLU A 96 5.32 1.50 -6.96
C GLU A 96 4.50 2.77 -6.80
N LEU A 97 4.51 3.36 -5.59
CA LEU A 97 3.82 4.60 -5.30
C LEU A 97 4.36 5.77 -6.12
N GLY A 98 5.69 5.87 -6.24
CA GLY A 98 6.32 6.91 -7.04
C GLY A 98 5.99 6.88 -8.53
N GLN A 99 5.63 5.71 -9.08
CA GLN A 99 5.18 5.58 -10.46
C GLN A 99 3.74 6.06 -10.66
N ILE A 100 2.92 6.03 -9.61
CA ILE A 100 1.51 6.43 -9.67
C ILE A 100 1.34 7.89 -9.27
N ASP A 101 1.98 8.29 -8.17
CA ASP A 101 1.81 9.58 -7.53
C ASP A 101 3.05 9.90 -6.66
N GLN A 102 3.87 10.85 -7.12
CA GLN A 102 5.10 11.25 -6.40
C GLN A 102 4.80 11.87 -5.03
N GLU A 103 3.67 12.55 -4.87
CA GLU A 103 3.27 13.16 -3.61
C GLU A 103 3.05 12.09 -2.53
N LEU A 104 2.44 10.97 -2.89
CA LEU A 104 2.21 9.84 -2.01
C LEU A 104 3.52 9.16 -1.57
N MET A 105 4.50 9.04 -2.47
CA MET A 105 5.84 8.58 -2.11
C MET A 105 6.49 9.53 -1.10
N GLN A 106 6.43 10.84 -1.35
CA GLN A 106 6.99 11.85 -0.46
C GLN A 106 6.29 11.86 0.89
N MET A 107 4.96 11.71 0.91
CA MET A 107 4.15 11.61 2.11
C MET A 107 4.58 10.44 2.98
N LEU A 108 4.80 9.26 2.40
CA LEU A 108 5.29 8.08 3.14
C LEU A 108 6.66 8.29 3.77
N ARG A 109 7.60 8.91 3.03
CA ARG A 109 8.91 9.27 3.57
C ARG A 109 8.77 10.23 4.75
N THR A 110 8.01 11.31 4.56
CA THR A 110 7.75 12.29 5.63
C THR A 110 7.15 11.60 6.85
N LEU A 111 6.09 10.80 6.69
CA LEU A 111 5.44 10.11 7.80
C LEU A 111 6.41 9.18 8.54
N TYR A 112 7.25 8.43 7.83
CA TYR A 112 8.22 7.53 8.46
C TYR A 112 9.32 8.26 9.25
N TYR A 113 9.80 9.41 8.76
CA TYR A 113 10.87 10.16 9.44
C TYR A 113 10.36 11.20 10.45
N THR A 114 9.06 11.52 10.46
CA THR A 114 8.48 12.58 11.31
C THR A 114 7.58 12.05 12.41
N LEU A 115 6.87 10.94 12.20
CA LEU A 115 6.06 10.33 13.26
C LEU A 115 6.97 9.55 14.21
N THR A 116 6.96 9.86 15.50
CA THR A 116 7.56 9.05 16.56
C THR A 116 6.45 8.49 17.46
N CYS A 117 5.41 7.92 16.84
CA CYS A 117 4.25 7.35 17.55
C CYS A 117 4.36 5.85 17.76
#